data_AF-A0A6C1MQ30-F1
#
_entry.id   AF-A0A6C1MQ30-F1
#
_cell.length_a   1.000
_cell.length_b   1.000
_cell.length_c   1.000
_cell.angle_alpha   90.00
_cell.angle_beta   90.00
_cell.angle_gamma   90.00
#
_symmetry.space_group_name_H-M   'P 1'
#
loop_
_entity.id
_entity.type
_entity.pdbx_description
1 polymer ?
#
loop_
_entity_poly.entity_id
_entity_poly.type
_entity_poly.pdbx_seq_one_letter_code
_entity_poly.pdbx_strand_id
1 'polypeptide(L)'
;MKNTLEKVLQRTLLSTALTLTPLWAQAQTAEQENQQIQTLSATAAYELLQTNPRAVLVDVRDPIEIKFTGFATPTAIHVPWALADRDNFDEAVKTWPMVSNSDFKSQIKQRLDALGVAQDDPVIVMCRSGARSEPGARVIASLGFSESYSINNGFEGEAVEQGDHKGMRITEGWRNSGLPWSYQINPDAVMHPED
;
A
#
# COMPACT_ATOMS: atom_id res chain seq x y z
N MET A 1 34.51 30.09 57.55
CA MET A 1 34.04 30.59 56.23
C MET A 1 34.53 29.60 55.18
N LYS A 2 33.81 28.50 54.96
CA LYS A 2 32.72 28.32 53.97
C LYS A 2 33.20 28.43 52.52
N ASN A 3 33.02 27.31 51.82
CA ASN A 3 32.86 27.10 50.38
C ASN A 3 34.11 27.15 49.49
N THR A 4 34.66 25.96 49.19
CA THR A 4 34.75 25.45 47.80
C THR A 4 35.27 23.99 47.81
N LEU A 5 34.56 23.11 48.50
CA LEU A 5 34.42 21.72 48.05
C LEU A 5 33.16 21.68 47.16
N GLU A 6 33.16 20.77 46.19
CA GLU A 6 32.08 20.45 45.24
C GLU A 6 32.02 21.32 43.97
N LYS A 7 32.61 20.79 42.89
CA LYS A 7 31.99 20.65 41.55
C LYS A 7 33.02 20.26 40.48
N VAL A 8 33.78 19.17 40.69
CA VAL A 8 34.60 18.58 39.61
C VAL A 8 34.35 17.09 39.39
N LEU A 9 33.45 16.46 40.16
CA LEU A 9 33.01 15.10 39.88
C LEU A 9 31.52 15.06 39.58
N GLN A 10 31.14 15.23 38.31
CA GLN A 10 29.90 14.63 37.84
C GLN A 10 29.92 14.30 36.35
N ARG A 11 30.29 13.03 36.11
CA ARG A 11 29.60 12.10 35.18
C ARG A 11 29.61 12.47 33.70
N THR A 12 30.71 12.14 33.04
CA THR A 12 30.68 11.70 31.64
C THR A 12 30.70 10.17 31.61
N LEU A 13 29.55 9.54 31.84
CA LEU A 13 29.30 8.17 31.41
C LEU A 13 28.36 8.27 30.22
N LEU A 14 28.92 8.56 29.05
CA LEU A 14 28.22 8.41 27.79
C LEU A 14 28.22 6.91 27.49
N SER A 15 27.28 6.20 28.09
CA SER A 15 27.00 4.81 27.76
C SER A 15 26.39 4.76 26.36
N THR A 16 27.25 4.61 25.35
CA THR A 16 26.84 4.09 24.04
C THR A 16 26.41 2.65 24.26
N ALA A 17 25.15 2.44 24.65
CA ALA A 17 24.51 1.15 24.54
C ALA A 17 24.38 0.85 23.04
N LEU A 18 25.39 0.21 22.45
CA LEU A 18 25.20 -0.51 21.20
C LEU A 18 24.13 -1.56 21.52
N THR A 19 22.89 -1.29 21.13
CA THR A 19 21.87 -2.34 21.09
C THR A 19 22.33 -3.31 20.01
N LEU A 20 23.05 -4.36 20.40
CA LEU A 20 23.20 -5.55 19.57
C LEU A 20 21.78 -6.07 19.37
N THR A 21 21.17 -5.73 18.24
CA THR A 21 19.98 -6.42 17.79
C THR A 21 20.37 -7.90 17.62
N PRO A 22 19.62 -8.83 18.21
CA PRO A 22 19.96 -10.23 18.09
C PRO A 22 19.94 -10.61 16.60
N LEU A 23 20.92 -11.41 16.16
CA LEU A 23 21.04 -11.92 14.78
C LEU A 23 19.72 -12.50 14.24
N TRP A 24 18.88 -13.04 15.13
CA TRP A 24 17.56 -13.60 14.84
C TRP A 24 16.53 -12.53 14.44
N ALA A 25 16.55 -11.34 15.07
CA ALA A 25 15.70 -10.22 14.68
C ALA A 25 16.15 -9.62 13.33
N GLN A 26 17.46 -9.58 13.10
CA GLN A 26 18.02 -9.18 11.81
C GLN A 26 17.68 -10.18 10.69
N ALA A 27 17.68 -11.48 11.01
CA ALA A 27 17.29 -12.54 10.08
C ALA A 27 15.79 -12.51 9.77
N GLN A 28 14.93 -12.33 10.79
CA GLN A 28 13.48 -12.21 10.62
C GLN A 28 13.09 -11.02 9.74
N THR A 29 13.74 -9.87 9.93
CA THR A 29 13.49 -8.67 9.11
C THR A 29 13.94 -8.88 7.65
N ALA A 30 15.10 -9.47 7.42
CA ALA A 30 15.59 -9.78 6.07
C ALA A 30 14.72 -10.83 5.35
N GLU A 31 14.20 -11.83 6.08
CA GLU A 31 13.31 -12.86 5.55
C GLU A 31 11.93 -12.27 5.18
N GLN A 32 11.40 -11.36 5.99
CA GLN A 32 10.18 -10.60 5.69
C GLN A 32 10.36 -9.66 4.49
N GLU A 33 11.51 -9.00 4.34
CA GLU A 33 11.79 -8.13 3.19
C GLU A 33 11.88 -8.92 1.88
N ASN A 34 12.42 -10.14 1.92
CA ASN A 34 12.59 -11.02 0.76
C ASN A 34 11.39 -11.96 0.52
N GLN A 35 10.30 -11.81 1.28
CA GLN A 35 9.10 -12.60 1.09
C GLN A 35 8.51 -12.30 -0.29
N GLN A 36 8.29 -13.35 -1.09
CA GLN A 36 7.61 -13.22 -2.37
C GLN A 36 6.13 -12.94 -2.12
N ILE A 37 5.61 -11.84 -2.68
CA ILE A 37 4.19 -11.51 -2.61
C ILE A 37 3.42 -12.36 -3.61
N GLN A 38 2.40 -13.06 -3.14
CA GLN A 38 1.52 -13.82 -4.02
C GLN A 38 0.67 -12.87 -4.85
N THR A 39 0.55 -13.19 -6.14
CA THR A 39 -0.23 -12.39 -7.08
C THR A 39 -1.49 -13.15 -7.48
N LEU A 40 -2.63 -12.46 -7.48
CA LEU A 40 -3.94 -12.98 -7.88
C LEU A 40 -4.41 -12.31 -9.17
N SER A 41 -5.21 -13.02 -9.96
CA SER A 41 -6.03 -12.36 -10.98
C SER A 41 -7.13 -11.52 -10.33
N ALA A 42 -7.66 -10.53 -11.03
CA ALA A 42 -8.81 -9.77 -10.55
C ALA A 42 -10.00 -10.69 -10.22
N THR A 43 -10.22 -11.73 -11.04
CA THR A 43 -11.28 -12.73 -10.81
C THR A 43 -11.02 -13.59 -9.58
N ALA A 44 -9.78 -14.05 -9.36
CA ALA A 44 -9.40 -14.84 -8.19
C ALA A 44 -9.45 -13.99 -6.91
N ALA A 45 -9.05 -12.72 -6.98
CA ALA A 45 -9.20 -11.76 -5.88
C ALA A 45 -10.68 -11.56 -5.53
N TYR A 46 -11.55 -11.40 -6.53
CA TYR A 46 -12.99 -11.30 -6.30
C TYR A 46 -13.57 -12.59 -5.70
N GLU A 47 -13.18 -13.76 -6.20
CA GLU A 47 -13.57 -15.05 -5.63
C GLU A 47 -13.14 -15.20 -4.17
N LEU A 48 -11.92 -14.78 -3.81
CA LEU A 48 -11.45 -14.77 -2.43
C LEU A 48 -12.29 -13.84 -1.55
N LEU A 49 -12.67 -12.66 -2.04
CA LEU A 49 -13.56 -11.74 -1.33
C LEU A 49 -14.98 -12.31 -1.15
N GLN A 50 -15.46 -13.14 -2.07
CA GLN A 50 -16.77 -13.79 -1.94
C GLN A 50 -16.75 -14.99 -0.99
N THR A 51 -15.64 -15.73 -0.96
CA THR A 51 -15.52 -16.99 -0.20
C THR A 51 -14.98 -16.79 1.21
N ASN A 52 -14.23 -15.71 1.45
CA ASN A 52 -13.72 -15.35 2.77
C ASN A 52 -14.28 -13.97 3.21
N PRO A 53 -15.26 -13.92 4.14
CA PRO A 53 -15.85 -12.66 4.61
C PRO A 53 -14.89 -11.79 5.44
N ARG A 54 -13.71 -12.30 5.80
CA ARG A 54 -12.64 -11.54 6.46
C ARG A 54 -11.65 -10.92 5.48
N ALA A 55 -11.68 -11.33 4.21
CA ALA A 55 -10.77 -10.78 3.20
C ALA A 55 -11.12 -9.31 2.93
N VAL A 56 -10.08 -8.48 2.83
CA VAL A 56 -10.23 -7.04 2.57
C VAL A 56 -9.52 -6.63 1.29
N LEU A 57 -10.21 -5.83 0.49
CA LEU A 57 -9.64 -5.21 -0.70
C LEU A 57 -9.17 -3.79 -0.38
N VAL A 58 -7.90 -3.51 -0.70
CA VAL A 58 -7.22 -2.22 -0.54
C VAL A 58 -6.93 -1.63 -1.91
N ASP A 59 -7.49 -0.46 -2.22
CA ASP A 59 -7.13 0.30 -3.41
C ASP A 59 -6.03 1.32 -3.07
N VAL A 60 -4.90 1.25 -3.78
CA VAL A 60 -3.75 2.14 -3.54
C VAL A 60 -3.53 3.18 -4.62
N ARG A 61 -4.53 3.39 -5.49
CA ARG A 61 -4.48 4.42 -6.53
C ARG A 61 -4.60 5.83 -5.94
N ASP A 62 -4.12 6.81 -6.70
CA ASP A 62 -4.41 8.22 -6.42
C ASP A 62 -5.93 8.47 -6.43
N PRO A 63 -6.50 9.26 -5.50
CA PRO A 63 -7.93 9.61 -5.52
C PRO A 63 -8.41 10.13 -6.89
N ILE A 64 -7.56 10.87 -7.61
CA ILE A 64 -7.92 11.41 -8.92
C ILE A 64 -8.02 10.30 -9.99
N GLU A 65 -7.20 9.25 -9.90
CA GLU A 65 -7.33 8.07 -10.76
C GLU A 65 -8.69 7.41 -10.52
N ILE A 66 -9.07 7.21 -9.26
CA ILE A 66 -10.35 6.58 -8.88
C ILE A 66 -11.53 7.39 -9.41
N LYS A 67 -11.49 8.72 -9.23
CA LYS A 67 -12.55 9.62 -9.71
C LYS A 67 -12.88 9.43 -11.19
N PHE A 68 -11.85 9.29 -12.03
CA PHE A 68 -12.02 9.25 -13.49
C PHE A 68 -12.15 7.85 -14.08
N THR A 69 -11.66 6.82 -13.39
CA THR A 69 -11.64 5.45 -13.91
C THR A 69 -12.72 4.57 -13.27
N GLY A 70 -13.15 4.91 -12.06
CA GLY A 70 -14.06 4.12 -11.23
C GLY A 70 -13.35 3.38 -10.10
N PHE A 71 -14.14 2.71 -9.27
CA PHE A 71 -13.76 2.06 -8.02
C PHE A 71 -14.36 0.67 -7.94
N ALA A 72 -13.59 -0.33 -7.53
CA ALA A 72 -14.13 -1.67 -7.27
C ALA A 72 -15.07 -1.60 -6.07
N THR A 73 -16.34 -2.00 -6.23
CA THR A 73 -17.34 -1.84 -5.17
C THR A 73 -17.04 -2.59 -3.87
N PRO A 74 -16.32 -3.75 -3.83
CA PRO A 74 -15.98 -4.40 -2.57
C PRO A 74 -14.74 -3.82 -1.88
N THR A 75 -14.18 -2.70 -2.36
CA THR A 75 -13.03 -2.07 -1.71
C THR A 75 -13.41 -1.59 -0.30
N ALA A 76 -12.65 -2.04 0.69
CA ALA A 76 -12.85 -1.72 2.10
C ALA A 76 -11.92 -0.58 2.57
N ILE A 77 -10.75 -0.44 1.95
CA ILE A 77 -9.76 0.57 2.30
C ILE A 77 -9.23 1.24 1.04
N HIS A 78 -9.10 2.56 1.07
CA HIS A 78 -8.35 3.35 0.10
C HIS A 78 -7.24 4.13 0.80
N VAL A 79 -5.99 3.84 0.42
CA VAL A 79 -4.78 4.56 0.90
C VAL A 79 -3.81 4.66 -0.28
N PRO A 80 -3.56 5.85 -0.84
CA PRO A 80 -2.71 5.99 -2.02
C PRO A 80 -1.27 5.55 -1.75
N TRP A 81 -0.72 4.69 -2.62
CA TRP A 81 0.72 4.34 -2.60
C TRP A 81 1.58 5.51 -3.05
N ALA A 82 1.11 6.24 -4.05
CA ALA A 82 1.75 7.41 -4.62
C ALA A 82 0.68 8.36 -5.16
N LEU A 83 1.01 9.65 -5.17
CA LEU A 83 0.15 10.73 -5.63
C LEU A 83 0.82 11.45 -6.80
N ALA A 84 0.04 11.96 -7.74
CA ALA A 84 0.57 12.79 -8.81
C ALA A 84 1.15 14.09 -8.23
N ASP A 85 2.40 14.39 -8.58
CA ASP A 85 3.00 15.69 -8.32
C ASP A 85 2.47 16.69 -9.34
N ARG A 86 1.45 17.45 -8.93
CA ARG A 86 0.71 18.36 -9.81
C ARG A 86 1.47 19.65 -10.11
N ASP A 87 2.50 19.94 -9.34
CA ASP A 87 3.25 21.19 -9.40
C ASP A 87 4.50 21.07 -10.29
N ASN A 88 4.99 19.85 -10.52
CA ASN A 88 6.19 19.60 -11.32
C ASN A 88 5.86 18.79 -12.59
N PHE A 89 5.71 19.46 -13.73
CA PHE A 89 5.58 18.79 -15.02
C PHE A 89 6.95 18.32 -15.53
N ASP A 90 7.08 17.03 -15.88
CA ASP A 90 8.29 16.49 -16.50
C ASP A 90 8.20 16.63 -18.02
N GLU A 91 9.02 17.53 -18.58
CA GLU A 91 9.05 17.80 -20.03
C GLU A 91 9.61 16.62 -20.85
N ALA A 92 10.50 15.81 -20.29
CA ALA A 92 11.17 14.73 -21.00
C ALA A 92 10.21 13.56 -21.27
N VAL A 93 9.41 13.19 -20.26
CA VAL A 93 8.39 12.14 -20.38
C VAL A 93 6.97 12.68 -20.61
N LYS A 94 6.80 14.01 -20.69
CA LYS A 94 5.55 14.72 -21.00
C LYS A 94 4.38 14.37 -20.08
N THR A 95 4.65 14.26 -18.79
CA THR A 95 3.64 13.94 -17.77
C THR A 95 4.02 14.54 -16.42
N TRP A 96 3.06 14.63 -15.51
CA TRP A 96 3.33 14.80 -14.08
C TRP A 96 3.84 13.47 -13.49
N PRO A 97 4.95 13.48 -12.74
CA PRO A 97 5.47 12.31 -12.08
C PRO A 97 4.60 11.92 -10.88
N MET A 98 4.80 10.69 -10.38
CA MET A 98 4.20 10.24 -9.14
C MET A 98 5.21 10.37 -8.01
N VAL A 99 4.78 10.91 -6.87
CA VAL A 99 5.56 10.98 -5.63
C VAL A 99 5.02 9.96 -4.64
N SER A 100 5.92 9.15 -4.08
CA SER A 100 5.56 8.16 -3.07
C SER A 100 4.91 8.81 -1.85
N ASN A 101 3.85 8.18 -1.34
CA ASN A 101 3.26 8.57 -0.08
C ASN A 101 4.15 8.06 1.07
N SER A 102 4.89 8.96 1.72
CA SER A 102 5.77 8.63 2.86
C SER A 102 5.01 8.06 4.05
N ASP A 103 3.72 8.39 4.17
CA ASP A 103 2.86 7.99 5.27
C ASP A 103 2.06 6.72 4.95
N PHE A 104 2.29 6.07 3.79
CA PHE A 104 1.53 4.88 3.38
C PHE A 104 1.51 3.80 4.45
N LYS A 105 2.67 3.50 5.07
CA LYS A 105 2.79 2.44 6.08
C LYS A 105 1.99 2.73 7.35
N SER A 106 2.01 3.97 7.84
CA SER A 106 1.24 4.37 9.03
C SER A 106 -0.26 4.41 8.73
N GLN A 107 -0.64 4.99 7.58
CA GLN A 107 -2.02 5.10 7.13
C GLN A 107 -2.66 3.73 6.90
N ILE A 108 -2.00 2.82 6.19
CA ILE A 108 -2.56 1.49 5.94
C ILE A 108 -2.72 0.69 7.24
N LYS A 109 -1.76 0.80 8.16
CA LYS A 109 -1.85 0.16 9.47
C LYS A 109 -3.06 0.69 10.24
N GLN A 110 -3.23 2.01 10.29
CA GLN A 110 -4.37 2.65 10.98
C GLN A 110 -5.71 2.15 10.42
N ARG A 111 -5.84 2.03 9.09
CA ARG A 111 -7.08 1.55 8.45
C ARG A 111 -7.35 0.06 8.70
N LEU A 112 -6.31 -0.78 8.66
CA LEU A 112 -6.43 -2.21 9.00
C LEU A 112 -6.82 -2.40 10.47
N ASP A 113 -6.21 -1.65 11.38
CA ASP A 113 -6.55 -1.66 12.81
C ASP A 113 -8.00 -1.21 13.05
N ALA A 114 -8.43 -0.12 12.39
CA ALA A 114 -9.78 0.43 12.52
C ALA A 114 -10.88 -0.53 12.04
N LEU A 115 -10.59 -1.35 11.02
CA LEU A 115 -11.48 -2.40 10.54
C LEU A 115 -11.36 -3.72 11.32
N GLY A 116 -10.44 -3.82 12.29
CA GLY A 116 -10.22 -5.03 13.08
C GLY A 116 -9.74 -6.21 12.22
N VAL A 117 -8.93 -5.93 11.20
CA VAL A 117 -8.34 -6.95 10.32
C VAL A 117 -7.21 -7.66 11.09
N ALA A 118 -7.32 -8.98 11.25
CA ALA A 118 -6.35 -9.79 11.93
C ALA A 118 -5.14 -10.09 11.02
N GLN A 119 -4.00 -10.43 11.62
CA GLN A 119 -2.76 -10.69 10.87
C GLN A 119 -2.85 -11.91 9.94
N ASP A 120 -3.80 -12.82 10.16
CA ASP A 120 -4.10 -13.98 9.33
C ASP A 120 -5.26 -13.76 8.35
N ASP A 121 -5.92 -12.60 8.39
CA ASP A 121 -6.96 -12.25 7.41
C ASP A 121 -6.31 -11.88 6.05
N PRO A 122 -6.90 -12.28 4.91
CA PRO A 122 -6.38 -11.90 3.61
C PRO A 122 -6.49 -10.40 3.33
N VAL A 123 -5.37 -9.78 2.97
CA VAL A 123 -5.30 -8.38 2.54
C VAL A 123 -4.85 -8.32 1.08
N ILE A 124 -5.77 -7.89 0.21
CA ILE A 124 -5.58 -7.89 -1.24
C ILE A 124 -5.39 -6.47 -1.71
N VAL A 125 -4.26 -6.19 -2.36
CA VAL A 125 -3.87 -4.85 -2.80
C VAL A 125 -4.09 -4.69 -4.30
N MET A 126 -4.79 -3.63 -4.68
CA MET A 126 -5.10 -3.28 -6.06
C MET A 126 -4.54 -1.90 -6.40
N CYS A 127 -3.96 -1.77 -7.60
CA CYS A 127 -3.65 -0.47 -8.19
C CYS A 127 -4.23 -0.37 -9.60
N ARG A 128 -3.79 0.58 -10.44
CA ARG A 128 -4.33 0.73 -11.81
C ARG A 128 -4.01 -0.44 -12.74
N SER A 129 -2.77 -0.91 -12.77
CA SER A 129 -2.30 -1.92 -13.73
C SER A 129 -1.40 -3.03 -13.15
N GLY A 130 -1.23 -3.11 -11.83
CA GLY A 130 -0.43 -4.13 -11.13
C GLY A 130 0.94 -3.68 -10.62
N ALA A 131 1.51 -2.60 -11.15
CA ALA A 131 2.89 -2.18 -10.80
C ALA A 131 3.07 -1.64 -9.36
N ARG A 132 2.01 -1.06 -8.76
CA ARG A 132 2.07 -0.44 -7.41
C ARG A 132 1.46 -1.32 -6.31
N SER A 133 0.70 -2.35 -6.69
CA SER A 133 0.05 -3.24 -5.73
C SER A 133 1.02 -4.17 -5.04
N GLU A 134 2.05 -4.67 -5.74
CA GLU A 134 3.08 -5.53 -5.13
C GLU A 134 3.87 -4.83 -4.02
N PRO A 135 4.47 -3.62 -4.23
CA PRO A 135 5.17 -2.95 -3.15
C PRO A 135 4.23 -2.53 -2.00
N GLY A 136 2.97 -2.19 -2.29
CA GLY A 136 1.96 -1.96 -1.25
C GLY A 136 1.68 -3.20 -0.40
N ALA A 137 1.49 -4.36 -1.03
CA ALA A 137 1.31 -5.64 -0.35
C ALA A 137 2.56 -6.03 0.46
N ARG A 138 3.77 -5.74 -0.05
CA ARG A 138 5.02 -5.95 0.69
C ARG A 138 5.08 -5.14 1.98
N VAL A 139 4.60 -3.89 1.97
CA VAL A 139 4.50 -3.09 3.20
C VAL A 139 3.52 -3.72 4.18
N ILE A 140 2.37 -4.22 3.71
CA ILE A 140 1.37 -4.90 4.55
C ILE A 140 1.95 -6.19 5.15
N ALA A 141 2.64 -7.01 4.36
CA ALA A 141 3.36 -8.19 4.86
C ALA A 141 4.40 -7.81 5.94
N SER A 142 5.13 -6.70 5.75
CA SER A 142 6.08 -6.18 6.76
C SER A 142 5.44 -5.73 8.08
N LEU A 143 4.11 -5.56 8.11
CA LEU A 143 3.33 -5.29 9.33
C LEU A 143 2.90 -6.58 10.06
N GLY A 144 3.31 -7.75 9.55
CA GLY A 144 3.05 -9.06 10.14
C GLY A 144 1.82 -9.77 9.56
N PHE A 145 1.23 -9.28 8.48
CA PHE A 145 0.13 -9.97 7.80
C PHE A 145 0.67 -11.14 6.98
N SER A 146 0.24 -12.36 7.29
CA SER A 146 0.71 -13.58 6.61
C SER A 146 0.09 -13.76 5.23
N GLU A 147 -1.11 -13.21 5.02
CA GLU A 147 -1.93 -13.39 3.83
C GLU A 147 -2.04 -12.07 3.04
N SER A 148 -0.91 -11.61 2.46
CA SER A 148 -0.87 -10.38 1.67
C SER A 148 -0.71 -10.64 0.17
N TYR A 149 -1.61 -10.08 -0.62
CA TYR A 149 -1.75 -10.35 -2.04
C TYR A 149 -1.68 -9.08 -2.90
N SER A 150 -1.12 -9.21 -4.10
CA SER A 150 -1.21 -8.19 -5.16
C SER A 150 -2.19 -8.65 -6.24
N ILE A 151 -2.99 -7.75 -6.82
CA ILE A 151 -3.77 -8.04 -8.02
C ILE A 151 -2.94 -7.75 -9.28
N ASN A 152 -2.68 -8.76 -10.12
CA ASN A 152 -2.10 -8.52 -11.45
C ASN A 152 -3.06 -7.73 -12.32
N ASN A 153 -2.53 -6.93 -13.24
CA ASN A 153 -3.31 -6.11 -14.17
C ASN A 153 -4.21 -5.06 -13.47
N GLY A 154 -4.27 -5.01 -12.13
CA GLY A 154 -4.97 -4.00 -11.36
C GLY A 154 -6.43 -3.78 -11.74
N PHE A 155 -6.87 -2.53 -11.69
CA PHE A 155 -8.24 -2.13 -11.98
C PHE A 155 -8.54 -2.03 -13.48
N GLU A 156 -7.65 -1.42 -14.29
CA GLU A 156 -7.91 -1.16 -15.72
C GLU A 156 -7.17 -2.10 -16.67
N GLY A 157 -6.20 -2.89 -16.21
CA GLY A 157 -5.38 -3.74 -17.07
C GLY A 157 -4.20 -3.01 -17.67
N GLU A 158 -3.38 -3.72 -18.44
CA GLU A 158 -2.33 -3.11 -19.24
C GLU A 158 -2.86 -2.35 -20.47
N ALA A 159 -2.05 -1.43 -21.00
CA ALA A 159 -2.41 -0.74 -22.22
C ALA A 159 -2.20 -1.66 -23.43
N VAL A 160 -3.14 -1.67 -24.37
CA VAL A 160 -3.01 -2.41 -25.63
C VAL A 160 -1.79 -1.88 -26.41
N GLU A 161 -0.91 -2.78 -26.85
CA GLU A 161 0.36 -2.39 -27.48
C GLU A 161 0.24 -2.05 -28.98
N GLN A 162 -0.75 -2.61 -29.67
CA GLN A 162 -0.87 -2.60 -31.14
C GLN A 162 -2.32 -2.45 -31.63
N GLY A 163 -2.48 -2.06 -32.90
CA GLY A 163 -3.79 -1.91 -33.57
C GLY A 163 -4.52 -0.61 -33.22
N ASP A 164 -5.79 -0.53 -33.62
CA ASP A 164 -6.63 0.68 -33.54
C ASP A 164 -6.91 1.13 -32.09
N HIS A 165 -6.77 0.22 -31.13
CA HIS A 165 -6.96 0.48 -29.70
C HIS A 165 -5.64 0.68 -28.95
N LYS A 166 -4.51 0.85 -29.65
CA LYS A 166 -3.21 1.08 -29.02
C LYS A 166 -3.26 2.20 -27.98
N GLY A 167 -2.75 1.92 -26.78
CA GLY A 167 -2.73 2.84 -25.65
C GLY A 167 -3.99 2.81 -24.77
N MET A 168 -5.06 2.13 -25.19
CA MET A 168 -6.27 1.96 -24.40
C MET A 168 -6.13 0.81 -23.40
N ARG A 169 -6.79 0.91 -22.25
CA ARG A 169 -6.83 -0.13 -21.20
C ARG A 169 -8.20 -0.80 -21.17
N ILE A 170 -8.43 -1.72 -22.10
CA ILE A 170 -9.77 -2.28 -22.42
C ILE A 170 -9.85 -3.80 -22.43
N THR A 171 -8.77 -4.50 -22.09
CA THR A 171 -8.67 -5.97 -22.26
C THR A 171 -8.64 -6.74 -20.95
N GLU A 172 -8.03 -6.18 -19.90
CA GLU A 172 -7.75 -6.90 -18.65
C GLU A 172 -8.07 -6.04 -17.41
N GLY A 173 -7.77 -6.55 -16.22
CA GLY A 173 -8.01 -5.86 -14.95
C GLY A 173 -9.45 -5.96 -14.49
N TRP A 174 -9.70 -5.50 -13.26
CA TRP A 174 -10.99 -5.61 -12.58
C TRP A 174 -12.16 -5.11 -13.43
N ARG A 175 -12.04 -3.90 -13.98
CA ARG A 175 -13.06 -3.21 -14.76
C ARG A 175 -13.46 -3.98 -16.02
N ASN A 176 -12.48 -4.57 -16.71
CA ASN A 176 -12.71 -5.26 -17.98
C ASN A 176 -13.03 -6.75 -17.79
N SER A 177 -12.98 -7.26 -16.56
CA SER A 177 -13.27 -8.66 -16.22
C SER A 177 -14.75 -8.92 -15.84
N GLY A 178 -15.64 -7.95 -16.04
CA GLY A 178 -17.06 -8.07 -15.68
C GLY A 178 -17.34 -8.05 -14.17
N LEU A 179 -16.37 -7.66 -13.36
CA LEU A 179 -16.46 -7.59 -11.91
C LEU A 179 -17.18 -6.30 -11.47
N PRO A 180 -17.78 -6.25 -10.26
CA PRO A 180 -18.57 -5.10 -9.86
C PRO A 180 -17.68 -3.88 -9.56
N TRP A 181 -18.00 -2.76 -10.20
CA TRP A 181 -17.33 -1.48 -10.03
C TRP A 181 -18.31 -0.32 -10.24
N SER A 182 -17.99 0.86 -9.74
CA SER A 182 -18.82 2.06 -9.87
C SER A 182 -17.97 3.34 -9.91
N TYR A 183 -18.52 4.42 -10.46
CA TYR A 183 -17.96 5.76 -10.27
C TYR A 183 -18.35 6.37 -8.91
N GLN A 184 -19.32 5.78 -8.21
CA GLN A 184 -19.66 6.15 -6.85
C GLN A 184 -18.70 5.46 -5.89
N ILE A 185 -17.97 6.26 -5.13
CA ILE A 185 -16.97 5.80 -4.17
C ILE A 185 -17.67 5.55 -2.83
N ASN A 186 -17.37 4.43 -2.18
CA ASN A 186 -17.84 4.16 -0.82
C ASN A 186 -17.15 5.14 0.16
N PRO A 187 -17.89 6.05 0.84
CA PRO A 187 -17.28 7.03 1.72
C PRO A 187 -16.57 6.40 2.93
N ASP A 188 -16.98 5.18 3.34
CA ASP A 188 -16.38 4.47 4.47
C ASP A 188 -15.01 3.89 4.12
N ALA A 189 -14.73 3.68 2.83
CA ALA A 189 -13.46 3.13 2.37
C ALA A 189 -12.34 4.18 2.33
N VAL A 190 -12.67 5.46 2.21
CA VAL A 190 -11.71 6.55 1.98
C VAL A 190 -11.22 7.13 3.30
N MET A 191 -9.94 7.52 3.35
CA MET A 191 -9.38 8.32 4.44
C MET A 191 -9.77 9.79 4.28
N HIS A 192 -10.34 10.36 5.32
CA HIS A 192 -10.63 11.79 5.37
C HIS A 192 -9.44 12.53 5.99
N PRO A 193 -9.16 13.79 5.61
CA PRO A 193 -8.04 14.57 6.17
C PRO A 193 -8.07 14.77 7.69
N GLU A 194 -9.15 14.39 8.35
CA GLU A 194 -9.40 14.55 9.78
C GLU A 194 -9.27 13.24 10.57
N ASP A 195 -8.97 12.12 9.88
CA ASP A 195 -8.67 10.79 10.46
C ASP A 195 -7.19 10.68 10.93
#